data_AF-A0A973TZM9-F1
#
_entry.id   AF-A0A973TZM9-F1
#
_cell.length_a   1.000
_cell.length_b   1.000
_cell.length_c   1.000
_cell.angle_alpha   90.00
_cell.angle_beta   90.00
_cell.angle_gamma   90.00
#
_symmetry.space_group_name_H-M   'P 1'
#
loop_
_entity.id
_entity.type
_entity.pdbx_description
1 polymer ?
#
loop_
_entity_poly.entity_id
_entity_poly.type
_entity_poly.pdbx_seq_one_letter_code
_entity_poly.pdbx_strand_id
1 'polypeptide(L)' 'TATPRRTGRLGARVAARLAEAAADLLTDPALGNLRRCEADDCVMVFLPAHPRRRWCSPTRCGNRARVARYYQRHKTP' A
#
# COMPACT_ATOMS: atom_id res chain seq x y z
N THR A 1 -11.10 -16.76 20.72
CA THR A 1 -12.18 -15.81 20.35
C THR A 1 -12.87 -16.33 19.11
N ALA A 2 -14.21 -16.43 19.11
CA ALA A 2 -14.95 -16.96 17.97
C ALA A 2 -14.94 -15.95 16.80
N THR A 3 -14.56 -16.40 15.60
CA THR A 3 -14.59 -15.54 14.41
C THR A 3 -16.04 -15.16 14.08
N PRO A 4 -16.39 -13.86 14.03
CA PRO A 4 -17.74 -13.45 13.70
C PRO A 4 -18.12 -13.94 12.29
N ARG A 5 -19.22 -14.71 12.22
CA ARG A 5 -19.78 -15.21 10.95
C ARG A 5 -20.82 -14.21 10.45
N ARG A 6 -20.47 -13.44 9.44
CA ARG A 6 -21.41 -12.52 8.75
C ARG A 6 -22.31 -13.32 7.82
N THR A 7 -23.61 -13.12 7.90
CA THR A 7 -24.62 -13.65 6.97
C THR A 7 -24.84 -12.68 5.80
N GLY A 8 -25.54 -13.11 4.74
CA GLY A 8 -25.87 -12.27 3.59
C GLY A 8 -25.10 -12.58 2.29
N ARG A 9 -25.44 -11.84 1.23
CA ARG A 9 -24.84 -12.00 -0.11
C ARG A 9 -23.32 -11.82 -0.05
N LEU A 10 -22.59 -12.52 -0.92
CA LEU A 10 -21.12 -12.48 -0.93
C LEU A 10 -20.56 -11.05 -0.99
N GLY A 11 -21.09 -10.21 -1.88
CA GLY A 11 -20.65 -8.81 -2.00
C GLY A 11 -20.80 -8.03 -0.70
N ALA A 12 -21.92 -8.18 0.01
CA ALA A 12 -22.14 -7.52 1.30
C ALA A 12 -21.17 -8.03 2.37
N ARG A 13 -20.87 -9.34 2.38
CA ARG A 13 -19.88 -9.91 3.32
C ARG A 13 -18.47 -9.40 3.05
N VAL A 14 -18.07 -9.28 1.79
CA VAL A 14 -16.75 -8.72 1.41
C VAL A 14 -16.67 -7.24 1.78
N ALA A 15 -17.70 -6.45 1.47
CA ALA A 15 -17.76 -5.04 1.83
C ALA A 15 -17.66 -4.84 3.35
N ALA A 16 -18.37 -5.65 4.15
CA ALA A 16 -18.28 -5.60 5.61
C ALA A 16 -16.86 -5.87 6.10
N ARG A 17 -16.16 -6.86 5.54
CA ARG A 17 -14.76 -7.14 5.91
C ARG A 17 -13.80 -6.02 5.52
N LEU A 18 -14.01 -5.39 4.38
CA LEU A 18 -13.21 -4.22 3.97
C LEU A 18 -13.48 -3.01 4.86
N ALA A 19 -14.74 -2.79 5.25
CA ALA A 19 -15.12 -1.71 6.14
C ALA A 19 -14.52 -1.88 7.53
N GLU A 20 -14.54 -3.10 8.08
CA GLU A 20 -13.87 -3.44 9.36
C GLU A 20 -12.36 -3.19 9.26
N ALA A 21 -11.68 -3.71 8.24
CA ALA A 21 -10.25 -3.50 8.06
C ALA A 21 -9.88 -2.02 7.85
N ALA A 22 -10.73 -1.25 7.16
CA ALA A 22 -10.55 0.18 7.01
C ALA A 22 -10.74 0.93 8.33
N ALA A 23 -11.75 0.55 9.13
CA ALA A 23 -11.97 1.13 10.45
C ALA A 23 -10.77 0.85 11.38
N ASP A 24 -10.29 -0.40 11.41
CA ASP A 24 -9.10 -0.78 12.18
C ASP A 24 -7.90 0.09 11.80
N LEU A 25 -7.61 0.23 10.49
CA LEU A 25 -6.54 1.09 9.99
C LEU A 25 -6.72 2.57 10.38
N LEU A 26 -7.94 3.11 10.28
CA LEU A 26 -8.23 4.51 10.58
C LEU A 26 -8.12 4.82 12.08
N THR A 27 -8.27 3.82 12.94
CA THR A 27 -8.13 3.96 14.39
C THR A 27 -6.73 3.60 14.91
N ASP A 28 -5.87 3.03 14.07
CA ASP A 28 -4.50 2.65 14.46
C ASP A 28 -3.63 3.90 14.66
N PRO A 29 -2.91 4.04 15.78
CA PRO A 29 -1.96 5.15 16.00
C PRO A 29 -0.89 5.27 14.90
N ALA A 30 -0.54 4.17 14.23
CA ALA A 30 0.39 4.14 13.11
C ALA A 30 -0.15 4.82 11.85
N LEU A 31 -1.44 5.20 11.79
CA LEU A 31 -2.00 5.96 10.67
C LEU A 31 -1.22 7.25 10.40
N GLY A 32 -0.68 7.90 11.44
CA GLY A 32 0.20 9.07 11.29
C GLY A 32 1.47 8.80 10.48
N ASN A 33 1.86 7.54 10.31
CA ASN A 33 3.00 7.11 9.50
C ASN A 33 2.64 6.76 8.06
N LEU A 34 1.37 6.93 7.64
CA LEU A 34 0.94 6.68 6.26
C LEU A 34 1.72 7.56 5.29
N ARG A 35 2.25 6.96 4.22
CA ARG A 35 3.02 7.67 3.19
C ARG A 35 2.43 7.46 1.81
N ARG A 36 2.55 8.49 0.97
CA ARG A 36 2.34 8.37 -0.48
C ARG A 36 3.55 7.72 -1.12
N CYS A 37 3.32 6.91 -2.15
CA CYS A 37 4.40 6.34 -2.94
C CYS A 37 5.19 7.45 -3.66
N GLU A 38 6.52 7.42 -3.58
CA GLU A 38 7.39 8.36 -4.28
C GLU A 38 7.72 7.92 -5.72
N ALA A 39 6.77 7.27 -6.41
CA ALA A 39 6.93 6.94 -7.83
C ALA A 39 6.01 7.86 -8.64
N ASP A 40 6.52 8.42 -9.74
CA ASP A 40 5.92 9.55 -10.46
C ASP A 40 4.45 9.36 -10.86
N ASP A 41 4.06 8.13 -11.19
CA ASP A 41 2.73 7.75 -11.68
C ASP A 41 1.94 6.85 -10.70
N CYS A 42 2.34 6.80 -9.42
CA CYS A 42 1.74 5.92 -8.44
C CYS A 42 0.90 6.69 -7.41
N VAL A 43 -0.40 6.43 -7.39
CA VAL A 43 -1.36 7.05 -6.45
C VAL A 43 -1.53 6.29 -5.13
N MET A 44 -0.79 5.20 -4.94
CA MET A 44 -0.95 4.34 -3.77
C MET A 44 -0.38 4.98 -2.50
N VAL A 45 -1.10 4.79 -1.40
CA VAL A 45 -0.61 5.03 -0.04
C VAL A 45 -0.17 3.72 0.61
N PHE A 46 0.74 3.79 1.57
CA PHE A 46 1.23 2.63 2.30
C PHE A 46 1.69 2.99 3.71
N LEU A 47 1.60 2.02 4.62
CA LEU A 47 2.30 2.07 5.90
C LEU A 47 3.74 1.53 5.70
N PRO A 48 4.77 2.30 6.07
CA PRO A 48 6.14 1.87 5.92
C PRO A 48 6.53 0.84 6.98
N ALA A 49 7.07 -0.32 6.57
CA ALA A 49 7.63 -1.31 7.51
C ALA A 49 8.90 -0.81 8.22
N HIS A 50 9.56 0.20 7.67
CA HIS A 50 10.70 0.89 8.27
C HIS A 50 10.77 2.35 7.78
N PRO A 51 11.32 3.30 8.57
CA PRO A 51 11.25 4.74 8.28
C PRO A 51 11.85 5.19 6.95
N ARG A 52 12.76 4.41 6.36
CA ARG A 52 13.41 4.70 5.07
C ARG A 52 12.64 4.17 3.85
N ARG A 53 11.49 3.54 4.01
CA ARG A 53 10.71 3.00 2.88
C ARG A 53 10.06 4.14 2.10
N ARG A 54 10.36 4.22 0.81
CA ARG A 54 9.90 5.28 -0.12
C ARG A 54 8.79 4.85 -1.08
N TRP A 55 8.61 3.54 -1.28
CA TRP A 55 7.70 3.00 -2.30
C TRP A 55 6.68 2.00 -1.73
N CYS A 56 5.45 2.04 -2.26
CA CYS A 56 4.32 1.20 -1.87
C CYS A 56 4.56 -0.30 -2.07
N SER A 57 5.47 -0.66 -2.97
CA SER A 57 5.90 -2.04 -3.22
C SER A 57 7.36 -2.04 -3.68
N PRO A 58 8.25 -2.84 -3.04
CA PRO A 58 9.63 -3.01 -3.48
C PRO A 58 9.74 -3.63 -4.88
N THR A 59 8.85 -4.56 -5.22
CA THR A 59 8.86 -5.31 -6.48
C THR A 59 8.21 -4.56 -7.64
N ARG A 60 7.23 -3.69 -7.36
CA ARG A 60 6.58 -2.85 -8.38
C ARG A 60 7.27 -1.50 -8.51
N CYS A 61 6.97 -0.56 -7.60
CA CYS A 61 7.44 0.83 -7.70
C CYS A 61 8.94 0.96 -7.41
N GLY A 62 9.45 0.23 -6.42
CA GLY A 62 10.89 0.23 -6.11
C GLY A 62 11.75 -0.38 -7.21
N ASN A 63 11.25 -1.38 -7.95
CA ASN A 63 11.95 -1.91 -9.11
C ASN A 63 11.91 -0.93 -10.28
N ARG A 64 10.73 -0.40 -10.63
CA ARG A 64 10.59 0.62 -11.68
C ARG A 64 11.52 1.81 -11.48
N ALA A 65 11.60 2.35 -10.26
CA ALA A 65 12.49 3.46 -9.94
C ALA A 65 13.98 3.11 -10.13
N ARG A 66 14.40 1.88 -9.77
CA ARG A 66 15.78 1.39 -9.99
C ARG A 66 16.09 1.23 -11.47
N VAL A 67 15.18 0.63 -12.23
CA VAL A 67 15.31 0.43 -13.67
C VAL A 67 15.38 1.77 -14.40
N ALA A 68 14.50 2.71 -14.09
CA ALA A 68 14.54 4.05 -14.66
C ALA A 68 15.89 4.73 -14.39
N ARG A 69 16.39 4.68 -13.15
CA ARG A 69 17.72 5.22 -12.79
C ARG A 69 18.86 4.54 -13.55
N TYR A 70 18.79 3.23 -13.75
CA TYR A 70 19.77 2.49 -14.55
C TYR A 70 19.79 3.02 -15.99
N TYR A 71 18.63 3.11 -16.66
CA TYR A 71 18.55 3.63 -18.02
C TYR A 71 19.02 5.08 -18.14
N GLN A 72 18.68 5.96 -17.19
CA GLN A 72 19.16 7.35 -17.22
C GLN A 72 20.68 7.45 -17.12
N ARG A 73 21.34 6.52 -16.43
CA ARG A 73 22.80 6.47 -16.32
C ARG A 73 23.48 5.85 -17.55
N HIS A 74 22.78 4.99 -18.28
CA HIS A 74 23.33 4.21 -19.40
C HIS A 74 22.76 4.64 -20.76
N LYS A 75 21.96 5.71 -20.81
CA LYS A 75 21.68 6.41 -22.06
C LYS A 75 22.97 7.07 -22.51
N THR A 76 23.65 6.44 -23.47
CA THR A 76 24.61 7.12 -24.34
C THR A 76 23.85 8.23 -25.09
N PRO A 77 24.44 9.43 -25.27
CA PRO A 77 23.81 10.53 -26.00
C PRO A 77 23.27 10.12 -27.37
#